data_AF-A0A3A4U0K2-F1
#
_entry.id   AF-A0A3A4U0K2-F1
#
_cell.length_a   1.000
_cell.length_b   1.000
_cell.length_c   1.000
_cell.angle_alpha   90.00
_cell.angle_beta   90.00
_cell.angle_gamma   90.00
#
_symmetry.space_group_name_H-M   'P 1'
#
loop_
_entity.id
_entity.type
_entity.pdbx_description
1 polymer ?
#
loop_
_entity_poly.entity_id
_entity_poly.type
_entity_poly.pdbx_seq_one_letter_code
_entity_poly.pdbx_strand_id
1 'polypeptide(L)'
;MSVLRSRWLQPVWLVARVWLGIQWLEAGWHKVLDPKWMVTGEAVQGYWMRVAGLLPDAKPMIKYGWYHSFITWMTENGHHVFMGKLVAVGEVLVGVGLILGIFTVAAAFFGALMNLNYMLCGTTSSNPVLYTLSILIMIAGPAAYYWGGDRFVLPYVSRLLSRIRKTRRTRTASAQA
;
A
#
# COMPACT_ATOMS: atom_id res chain seq x y z
N MET A 1 -21.76 10.73 15.09
CA MET A 1 -21.34 9.42 14.52
C MET A 1 -20.88 9.70 13.09
N SER A 2 -19.65 9.33 12.69
CA SER A 2 -19.23 9.58 11.32
C SER A 2 -20.09 8.76 10.37
N VAL A 3 -20.79 9.41 9.44
CA VAL A 3 -21.73 8.78 8.50
C VAL A 3 -21.10 7.56 7.82
N LEU A 4 -19.80 7.64 7.52
CA LEU A 4 -18.97 6.61 6.90
C LEU A 4 -18.87 5.30 7.70
N ARG A 5 -19.13 5.31 9.01
CA ARG A 5 -19.10 4.11 9.89
C ARG A 5 -20.47 3.45 10.07
N SER A 6 -21.51 3.95 9.42
CA SER A 6 -22.86 3.43 9.54
C SER A 6 -22.98 1.99 9.06
N ARG A 7 -23.78 1.17 9.75
CA ARG A 7 -24.00 -0.25 9.40
C ARG A 7 -24.57 -0.41 7.98
N TRP A 8 -25.38 0.53 7.55
CA TRP A 8 -25.98 0.58 6.20
C TRP A 8 -24.95 0.73 5.07
N LEU A 9 -23.77 1.30 5.35
CA LEU A 9 -22.72 1.47 4.34
C LEU A 9 -21.77 0.27 4.25
N GLN A 10 -21.92 -0.75 5.10
CA GLN A 10 -21.04 -1.93 5.07
C GLN A 10 -21.01 -2.64 3.70
N PRO A 11 -22.15 -2.87 3.00
CA PRO A 11 -22.13 -3.47 1.67
C PRO A 11 -21.45 -2.57 0.64
N VAL A 12 -21.62 -1.25 0.75
CA VAL A 12 -20.97 -0.27 -0.13
C VAL A 12 -19.45 -0.35 0.03
N TRP A 13 -18.96 -0.38 1.27
CA TRP A 13 -17.53 -0.51 1.53
C TRP A 13 -16.97 -1.87 1.12
N LEU A 14 -17.76 -2.95 1.21
CA LEU A 14 -17.38 -4.26 0.70
C LEU A 14 -17.13 -4.20 -0.81
N VAL A 15 -18.08 -3.67 -1.58
CA VAL A 15 -17.92 -3.54 -3.04
C VAL A 15 -16.75 -2.63 -3.38
N ALA A 16 -16.66 -1.47 -2.71
CA ALA A 16 -15.58 -0.52 -2.91
C ALA A 16 -14.19 -1.12 -2.64
N ARG A 17 -14.00 -1.84 -1.53
CA ARG A 17 -12.72 -2.46 -1.19
C ARG A 17 -12.36 -3.60 -2.13
N VAL A 18 -13.33 -4.41 -2.55
CA VAL A 18 -13.09 -5.52 -3.48
C VAL A 18 -12.70 -4.96 -4.84
N TRP A 19 -13.42 -3.95 -5.35
CA TRP A 19 -13.08 -3.28 -6.60
C TRP A 19 -11.68 -2.65 -6.53
N LEU A 20 -11.37 -1.90 -5.46
CA LEU A 20 -10.04 -1.33 -5.25
C LEU A 20 -8.96 -2.41 -5.21
N GLY A 21 -9.23 -3.52 -4.53
CA GLY A 21 -8.30 -4.64 -4.43
C GLY A 21 -8.07 -5.34 -5.77
N ILE A 22 -9.10 -5.46 -6.62
CA ILE A 22 -8.95 -5.98 -8.00
C ILE A 22 -8.02 -5.09 -8.81
N GLN A 23 -8.18 -3.76 -8.74
CA GLN A 23 -7.31 -2.82 -9.45
C GLN A 23 -5.83 -2.98 -9.05
N TRP A 24 -5.57 -3.13 -7.75
CA TRP A 24 -4.22 -3.39 -7.25
C TRP A 24 -3.67 -4.75 -7.66
N LEU A 25 -4.51 -5.79 -7.60
CA LEU A 25 -4.11 -7.14 -7.97
C LEU A 25 -3.77 -7.21 -9.47
N GLU A 26 -4.59 -6.64 -10.34
CA GLU A 26 -4.35 -6.57 -11.77
C GLU A 26 -3.06 -5.79 -12.10
N ALA A 27 -2.84 -4.65 -11.42
CA ALA A 27 -1.64 -3.84 -11.55
C ALA A 27 -0.36 -4.58 -11.10
N GLY A 28 -0.43 -5.35 -10.02
CA GLY A 28 0.72 -6.06 -9.47
C GLY A 28 0.99 -7.41 -10.15
N TRP A 29 -0.05 -8.12 -10.58
CA TRP A 29 0.05 -9.50 -11.03
C TRP A 29 0.96 -9.66 -12.26
N HIS A 30 0.77 -8.80 -13.26
CA HIS A 30 1.61 -8.83 -14.45
C HIS A 30 3.06 -8.40 -14.17
N LYS A 31 3.30 -7.59 -13.12
CA LYS A 31 4.64 -7.16 -12.71
C LYS A 31 5.40 -8.28 -12.00
N VAL A 32 4.74 -9.05 -11.12
CA VAL A 32 5.38 -10.18 -10.43
C VAL A 32 5.80 -11.28 -11.42
N LEU A 33 5.12 -11.39 -12.56
CA LEU A 33 5.46 -12.36 -13.60
C LEU A 33 6.51 -11.84 -14.60
N ASP A 34 6.84 -10.55 -14.59
CA ASP A 34 7.76 -9.93 -15.53
C ASP A 34 9.19 -9.85 -14.93
N PRO A 35 10.20 -10.49 -15.57
CA PRO A 35 11.59 -10.38 -15.16
C PRO A 35 12.11 -8.94 -15.08
N LYS A 36 11.55 -8.00 -15.86
CA LYS A 36 11.91 -6.58 -15.81
C LYS A 36 11.57 -5.91 -14.48
N TRP A 37 10.68 -6.50 -13.69
CA TRP A 37 10.34 -6.06 -12.35
C TRP A 37 11.03 -6.91 -11.28
N MET A 38 11.04 -8.23 -11.45
CA MET A 38 11.48 -9.16 -10.40
C MET A 38 12.97 -9.53 -10.45
N VAL A 39 13.65 -9.30 -11.58
CA VAL A 39 15.07 -9.67 -11.76
C VAL A 39 15.92 -8.43 -12.03
N THR A 40 15.63 -7.70 -13.11
CA THR A 40 16.50 -6.61 -13.59
C THR A 40 16.10 -5.22 -13.08
N GLY A 41 14.83 -5.01 -12.71
CA GLY A 41 14.32 -3.69 -12.30
C GLY A 41 14.31 -2.63 -13.42
N GLU A 42 14.55 -3.02 -14.68
CA GLU A 42 14.56 -2.15 -15.85
C GLU A 42 13.25 -1.37 -16.02
N ALA A 43 12.11 -1.97 -15.67
CA ALA A 43 10.82 -1.30 -15.76
C ALA A 43 10.75 -0.07 -14.84
N VAL A 44 11.27 -0.19 -13.61
CA VAL A 44 11.33 0.90 -12.63
C VAL A 44 12.38 1.92 -13.03
N GLN A 45 13.55 1.46 -13.45
CA GLN A 45 14.63 2.34 -13.90
C GLN A 45 14.21 3.20 -15.09
N GLY A 46 13.61 2.59 -16.11
CA GLY A 46 13.11 3.28 -17.30
C GLY A 46 11.99 4.27 -16.99
N TYR A 47 11.13 3.93 -16.03
CA TYR A 47 10.11 4.85 -15.52
C TYR A 47 10.75 6.05 -14.80
N TRP A 48 11.68 5.81 -13.86
CA TRP A 48 12.36 6.88 -13.12
C TRP A 48 13.15 7.82 -14.01
N MET A 49 13.95 7.29 -14.94
CA MET A 49 14.71 8.11 -15.89
C MET A 49 13.80 9.01 -16.73
N ARG A 50 12.62 8.50 -17.12
CA ARG A 50 11.62 9.28 -17.87
C ARG A 50 11.01 10.38 -17.02
N VAL A 51 10.53 10.05 -15.81
CA VAL A 51 9.81 11.03 -14.95
C VAL A 51 10.75 12.09 -14.37
N ALA A 52 12.01 11.74 -14.14
CA ALA A 52 13.06 12.66 -13.68
C ALA A 52 13.68 13.49 -14.83
N GLY A 53 13.37 13.20 -16.09
CA GLY A 53 13.95 13.90 -17.24
C GLY A 53 15.44 13.62 -17.45
N LEU A 54 15.87 12.39 -17.13
CA LEU A 54 17.26 11.94 -17.30
C LEU A 54 17.52 11.33 -18.69
N LEU A 55 16.48 11.08 -19.47
CA LEU A 55 16.60 10.66 -20.86
C LEU A 55 16.77 11.88 -21.78
N PRO A 56 17.48 11.73 -22.92
CA PRO A 56 17.49 12.76 -23.96
C PRO A 56 16.06 13.16 -24.33
N ASP A 57 15.79 14.46 -24.41
CA ASP A 57 14.50 15.07 -24.75
C ASP A 57 13.33 14.86 -23.75
N ALA A 58 13.56 14.21 -22.61
CA ALA A 58 12.52 14.01 -21.61
C ALA A 58 12.32 15.27 -20.74
N LYS A 59 11.13 15.86 -20.80
CA LYS A 59 10.73 16.92 -19.86
C LYS A 59 10.49 16.30 -18.47
N PRO A 60 11.10 16.81 -17.39
CA PRO A 60 10.81 16.34 -16.04
C PRO A 60 9.33 16.46 -15.72
N MET A 61 8.71 15.36 -15.27
CA MET A 61 7.31 15.32 -14.85
C MET A 61 7.15 15.56 -13.35
N ILE A 62 8.21 15.32 -12.57
CA ILE A 62 8.25 15.59 -11.13
C ILE A 62 8.27 17.10 -10.91
N LYS A 63 7.25 17.62 -10.22
CA LYS A 63 7.13 19.06 -9.92
C LYS A 63 7.89 19.50 -8.67
N TYR A 64 8.09 18.60 -7.71
CA TYR A 64 8.68 18.91 -6.41
C TYR A 64 10.18 18.61 -6.40
N GLY A 65 11.01 19.64 -6.22
CA GLY A 65 12.47 19.52 -6.29
C GLY A 65 13.06 18.48 -5.35
N TRP A 66 12.61 18.42 -4.08
CA TRP A 66 13.08 17.43 -3.12
C TRP A 66 12.79 15.98 -3.57
N TYR A 67 11.65 15.76 -4.21
CA TYR A 67 11.26 14.43 -4.69
C TYR A 67 11.99 14.07 -5.98
N HIS A 68 12.26 15.07 -6.84
CA HIS A 68 13.11 14.90 -8.02
C HIS A 68 14.53 14.47 -7.63
N SER A 69 15.13 15.15 -6.65
CA SER A 69 16.44 14.77 -6.11
C SER A 69 16.44 13.36 -5.52
N PHE A 70 15.38 12.99 -4.79
CA PHE A 70 15.24 11.64 -4.23
C PHE A 70 15.18 10.56 -5.32
N ILE A 71 14.35 10.73 -6.35
CA ILE A 71 14.24 9.77 -7.46
C ILE A 71 15.55 9.69 -8.26
N THR A 72 16.22 10.83 -8.48
CA THR A 72 17.51 10.87 -9.16
C THR A 72 18.56 10.11 -8.36
N TRP A 73 18.69 10.37 -7.07
CA TRP A 73 19.59 9.65 -6.16
C TRP A 73 19.30 8.14 -6.14
N MET A 74 18.02 7.74 -6.07
CA MET A 74 17.61 6.34 -6.14
C MET A 74 18.01 5.65 -7.45
N THR A 75 17.92 6.39 -8.56
CA THR A 75 18.27 5.90 -9.89
C THR A 75 19.77 5.70 -10.02
N GLU A 76 20.56 6.68 -9.61
CA GLU A 76 22.03 6.67 -9.67
C GLU A 76 22.66 5.59 -8.77
N ASN A 77 22.05 5.31 -7.62
CA ASN A 77 22.54 4.29 -6.68
C ASN A 77 22.00 2.88 -6.97
N GLY A 78 21.29 2.68 -8.09
CA GLY A 78 20.88 1.35 -8.53
C GLY A 78 19.76 0.70 -7.70
N HIS A 79 18.96 1.49 -6.96
CA HIS A 79 17.91 0.94 -6.08
C HIS A 79 16.65 0.44 -6.82
N HIS A 80 16.63 0.51 -8.16
CA HIS A 80 15.50 0.14 -9.01
C HIS A 80 15.13 -1.35 -8.92
N VAL A 81 16.09 -2.26 -8.74
CA VAL A 81 15.82 -3.71 -8.59
C VAL A 81 15.03 -4.01 -7.32
N PHE A 82 15.48 -3.45 -6.20
CA PHE A 82 14.82 -3.63 -4.91
C PHE A 82 13.42 -3.01 -4.93
N MET A 83 13.30 -1.79 -5.47
CA MET A 83 12.02 -1.10 -5.57
C MET A 83 11.05 -1.79 -6.53
N GLY A 84 11.53 -2.37 -7.63
CA GLY A 84 10.71 -3.17 -8.55
C GLY A 84 10.02 -4.33 -7.84
N LYS A 85 10.78 -5.12 -7.07
CA LYS A 85 10.24 -6.21 -6.24
C LYS A 85 9.27 -5.70 -5.19
N LEU A 86 9.65 -4.65 -4.46
CA LEU A 86 8.84 -4.08 -3.39
C LEU A 86 7.50 -3.56 -3.90
N VAL A 87 7.50 -2.86 -5.04
CA VAL A 87 6.29 -2.36 -5.69
C VAL A 87 5.45 -3.54 -6.21
N ALA A 88 6.01 -4.44 -7.01
CA ALA A 88 5.24 -5.53 -7.61
C ALA A 88 4.57 -6.42 -6.54
N VAL A 89 5.32 -6.82 -5.51
CA VAL A 89 4.78 -7.63 -4.40
C VAL A 89 3.84 -6.80 -3.54
N GLY A 90 4.15 -5.53 -3.28
CA GLY A 90 3.31 -4.62 -2.51
C GLY A 90 1.93 -4.44 -3.13
N GLU A 91 1.85 -4.27 -4.44
CA GLU A 91 0.59 -4.15 -5.18
C GLU A 91 -0.28 -5.41 -5.05
N VAL A 92 0.33 -6.59 -5.22
CA VAL A 92 -0.38 -7.87 -5.05
C VAL A 92 -0.86 -8.05 -3.60
N LEU A 93 -0.02 -7.78 -2.62
CA LEU A 93 -0.37 -7.92 -1.20
C LEU A 93 -1.49 -6.96 -0.79
N VAL A 94 -1.46 -5.72 -1.28
CA VAL A 94 -2.54 -4.75 -1.07
C VAL A 94 -3.83 -5.23 -1.74
N GLY A 95 -3.76 -5.71 -2.98
CA GLY A 95 -4.91 -6.24 -3.71
C GLY A 95 -5.58 -7.40 -2.98
N VAL A 96 -4.78 -8.42 -2.61
CA VAL A 96 -5.26 -9.59 -1.87
C VAL A 96 -5.80 -9.20 -0.50
N GLY A 97 -5.10 -8.34 0.24
CA GLY A 97 -5.53 -7.87 1.56
C GLY A 97 -6.89 -7.15 1.50
N LEU A 98 -7.10 -6.30 0.49
CA LEU A 98 -8.36 -5.59 0.27
C LEU A 98 -9.50 -6.50 -0.19
N ILE A 99 -9.24 -7.49 -1.05
CA ILE A 99 -10.26 -8.44 -1.52
C ILE A 99 -10.70 -9.36 -0.38
N LEU A 100 -9.75 -10.01 0.30
CA LEU A 100 -10.04 -10.92 1.41
C LEU A 100 -10.53 -10.16 2.66
N GLY A 101 -10.23 -8.87 2.74
CA GLY A 101 -10.53 -8.03 3.90
C GLY A 101 -9.70 -8.45 5.10
N ILE A 102 -8.43 -8.80 4.87
CA ILE A 102 -7.43 -9.13 5.89
C ILE A 102 -6.41 -7.99 5.89
N PHE A 103 -6.19 -7.39 7.06
CA PHE A 103 -5.47 -6.15 7.27
C PHE A 103 -5.99 -5.00 6.38
N THR A 104 -7.30 -4.87 6.21
CA THR A 104 -7.96 -3.94 5.26
C THR A 104 -7.45 -2.51 5.40
N VAL A 105 -7.36 -2.01 6.64
CA VAL A 105 -6.90 -0.64 6.91
C VAL A 105 -5.42 -0.46 6.57
N ALA A 106 -4.59 -1.46 6.84
CA ALA A 106 -3.17 -1.43 6.49
C ALA A 106 -2.97 -1.54 4.97
N ALA A 107 -3.72 -2.43 4.29
CA ALA A 107 -3.70 -2.55 2.85
C ALA A 107 -4.14 -1.24 2.17
N ALA A 108 -5.21 -0.61 2.66
CA ALA A 108 -5.63 0.71 2.20
C ALA A 108 -4.56 1.79 2.45
N PHE A 109 -3.90 1.78 3.61
CA PHE A 109 -2.80 2.70 3.90
C PHE A 109 -1.63 2.54 2.91
N PHE A 110 -1.15 1.32 2.67
CA PHE A 110 -0.05 1.08 1.73
C PHE A 110 -0.47 1.37 0.29
N GLY A 111 -1.72 1.08 -0.09
CA GLY A 111 -2.27 1.49 -1.38
C GLY A 111 -2.30 3.01 -1.54
N ALA A 112 -2.74 3.76 -0.51
CA ALA A 112 -2.70 5.22 -0.53
C ALA A 112 -1.26 5.73 -0.65
N LEU A 113 -0.31 5.13 0.09
CA LEU A 113 1.11 5.50 0.04
C LEU A 113 1.71 5.29 -1.36
N MET A 114 1.48 4.14 -1.99
CA MET A 114 1.98 3.88 -3.34
C MET A 114 1.36 4.84 -4.38
N ASN A 115 0.04 5.08 -4.33
CA ASN A 115 -0.60 6.05 -5.22
C ASN A 115 -0.05 7.46 -5.05
N LEU A 116 0.21 7.88 -3.80
CA LEU A 116 0.82 9.18 -3.53
C LEU A 116 2.20 9.28 -4.19
N ASN A 117 3.04 8.25 -4.08
CA ASN A 117 4.36 8.23 -4.74
C ASN A 117 4.24 8.29 -6.27
N TYR A 118 3.26 7.60 -6.87
CA TYR A 118 3.02 7.68 -8.32
C TYR A 118 2.55 9.07 -8.77
N MET A 119 1.70 9.72 -7.98
CA MET A 119 1.27 11.09 -8.23
C MET A 119 2.41 12.10 -8.05
N LEU A 120 3.30 11.91 -7.07
CA LEU A 120 4.51 12.73 -6.91
C LEU A 120 5.47 12.57 -8.09
N CYS A 121 5.51 11.39 -8.72
CA CYS A 121 6.19 11.15 -9.99
C CYS A 121 5.51 11.81 -11.21
N GLY A 122 4.35 12.44 -11.04
CA GLY A 122 3.59 13.08 -12.11
C GLY A 122 2.64 12.14 -12.87
N THR A 123 2.38 10.93 -12.37
CA THR A 123 1.44 9.97 -12.99
C THR A 123 0.04 10.12 -12.41
N THR A 124 -0.94 10.50 -13.25
CA THR A 124 -2.28 10.92 -12.79
C THR A 124 -3.46 10.11 -13.32
N SER A 125 -3.27 9.06 -14.13
CA SER A 125 -4.37 8.40 -14.86
C SER A 125 -5.53 7.91 -13.97
N SER A 126 -5.34 6.83 -13.21
CA SER A 126 -6.33 6.27 -12.28
C SER A 126 -5.98 6.54 -10.82
N ASN A 127 -4.76 6.99 -10.56
CA ASN A 127 -4.19 7.15 -9.21
C ASN A 127 -5.02 8.04 -8.27
N PRO A 128 -5.60 9.19 -8.69
CA PRO A 128 -6.40 10.02 -7.80
C PRO A 128 -7.65 9.31 -7.26
N VAL A 129 -8.27 8.45 -8.07
CA VAL A 129 -9.46 7.69 -7.68
C VAL A 129 -9.08 6.61 -6.67
N LEU A 130 -8.03 5.83 -6.97
CA LEU A 130 -7.55 4.77 -6.09
C LEU A 130 -7.03 5.34 -4.74
N TYR A 131 -6.34 6.48 -4.77
CA TYR A 131 -5.90 7.21 -3.59
C TYR A 131 -7.08 7.63 -2.71
N THR A 132 -8.05 8.32 -3.31
CA THR A 132 -9.24 8.81 -2.60
C THR A 132 -10.00 7.65 -1.95
N LEU A 133 -10.21 6.56 -2.70
CA LEU A 133 -10.91 5.40 -2.18
C LEU A 133 -10.16 4.70 -1.04
N SER A 134 -8.83 4.64 -1.13
CA SER A 134 -7.97 4.12 -0.07
C SER A 134 -8.12 4.93 1.23
N ILE A 135 -8.13 6.27 1.13
CA ILE A 135 -8.36 7.15 2.29
C ILE A 135 -9.76 6.96 2.87
N LEU A 136 -10.79 6.88 2.03
CA LEU A 136 -12.17 6.67 2.48
C LEU A 136 -12.33 5.34 3.24
N ILE A 137 -11.71 4.26 2.74
CA ILE A 137 -11.71 2.95 3.41
C ILE A 137 -11.00 3.03 4.77
N MET A 138 -9.88 3.75 4.86
CA MET A 138 -9.16 3.96 6.11
C MET A 138 -10.02 4.70 7.15
N ILE A 139 -10.78 5.72 6.73
CA ILE A 139 -11.69 6.47 7.62
C ILE A 139 -12.90 5.62 8.03
N ALA A 140 -13.45 4.83 7.10
CA ALA A 140 -14.56 3.92 7.33
C ALA A 140 -14.20 2.82 8.35
N GLY A 141 -12.94 2.37 8.37
CA GLY A 141 -12.38 1.51 9.41
C GLY A 141 -13.25 0.26 9.64
N PRO A 142 -13.84 0.06 10.86
CA PRO A 142 -14.65 -1.12 11.17
C PRO A 142 -15.81 -1.41 10.22
N ALA A 143 -16.38 -0.39 9.58
CA ALA A 143 -17.45 -0.61 8.61
C ALA A 143 -16.94 -1.24 7.31
N ALA A 144 -15.69 -0.98 6.93
CA ALA A 144 -15.11 -1.48 5.68
C ALA A 144 -14.70 -2.95 5.76
N TYR A 145 -14.26 -3.42 6.94
CA TYR A 145 -13.81 -4.79 7.13
C TYR A 145 -14.82 -5.70 7.85
N TYR A 146 -16.05 -5.22 8.09
CA TYR A 146 -17.08 -5.99 8.79
C TYR A 146 -17.39 -7.34 8.09
N TRP A 147 -17.40 -7.34 6.76
CA TRP A 147 -17.59 -8.52 5.91
C TRP A 147 -16.24 -9.12 5.43
N GLY A 148 -15.15 -8.85 6.14
CA GLY A 148 -13.80 -9.30 5.80
C GLY A 148 -13.20 -10.26 6.82
N GLY A 149 -12.09 -10.91 6.45
CA GLY A 149 -11.33 -11.80 7.32
C GLY A 149 -10.80 -11.13 8.61
N ASP A 150 -10.68 -9.80 8.62
CA ASP A 150 -10.32 -8.97 9.79
C ASP A 150 -11.21 -9.21 11.01
N ARG A 151 -12.46 -9.63 10.79
CA ARG A 151 -13.36 -10.02 11.88
C ARG A 151 -12.80 -11.17 12.72
N PHE A 152 -12.03 -12.07 12.10
CA PHE A 152 -11.44 -13.23 12.77
C PHE A 152 -9.97 -12.98 13.15
N VAL A 153 -9.23 -12.26 12.30
CA VAL A 153 -7.80 -12.00 12.49
C VAL A 153 -7.55 -11.00 13.62
N LEU A 154 -8.30 -9.89 13.70
CA LEU A 154 -8.04 -8.84 14.70
C LEU A 154 -8.24 -9.30 16.16
N PRO A 155 -9.30 -10.06 16.52
CA PRO A 155 -9.42 -10.61 17.86
C PRO A 155 -8.30 -11.59 18.21
N TYR A 156 -7.84 -12.38 17.24
CA TYR A 156 -6.75 -13.33 17.44
C TYR A 156 -5.42 -12.61 17.73
N VAL A 157 -5.07 -11.60 16.94
CA VAL A 157 -3.87 -10.77 17.15
C VAL A 157 -3.95 -10.04 18.49
N SER A 158 -5.10 -9.46 18.84
CA SER A 158 -5.30 -8.77 20.12
C SER A 158 -5.12 -9.72 21.33
N ARG A 159 -5.66 -10.94 21.26
CA ARG A 159 -5.47 -11.97 22.29
C ARG A 159 -4.01 -12.39 22.41
N LEU A 160 -3.29 -12.53 21.29
CA LEU A 160 -1.87 -12.88 21.31
C LEU A 160 -1.01 -11.78 21.94
N LEU A 161 -1.23 -10.51 21.54
CA LEU A 161 -0.50 -9.36 22.08
C LEU A 161 -0.76 -9.15 23.58
N SER A 162 -2.00 -9.35 24.04
CA SER A 162 -2.33 -9.24 25.46
C SER A 162 -1.64 -10.32 26.31
N ARG A 163 -1.51 -11.56 25.78
CA ARG A 163 -0.73 -12.62 26.44
C ARG A 163 0.75 -12.24 26.59
N ILE A 164 1.40 -11.76 25.53
CA ILE A 164 2.81 -11.35 25.56
C ILE A 164 3.04 -10.22 26.57
N ARG A 165 2.13 -9.23 26.58
CA ARG A 165 2.22 -8.08 27.50
C ARG A 165 2.03 -8.50 28.96
N LYS A 166 1.14 -9.45 29.22
CA LYS A 166 0.93 -10.03 30.57
C LYS A 166 2.19 -10.75 31.04
N THR A 167 2.80 -11.60 30.22
CA THR A 167 4.03 -12.34 30.54
C THR A 167 5.24 -11.43 30.80
N ARG A 168 5.42 -10.36 30.02
CA ARG A 168 6.48 -9.38 30.31
C ARG A 168 6.30 -8.70 31.66
N ARG A 169 5.07 -8.29 32.00
CA ARG A 169 4.78 -7.58 33.26
C ARG A 169 5.03 -8.45 34.49
N THR A 170 4.74 -9.75 34.44
CA THR A 170 5.08 -10.68 35.53
C THR A 170 6.59 -10.85 35.69
N ARG A 171 7.35 -10.90 34.58
CA ARG A 171 8.81 -11.06 34.60
C ARG A 171 9.55 -9.84 35.17
N THR A 172 9.08 -8.63 34.90
CA THR A 172 9.64 -7.41 35.50
C THR A 172 9.32 -7.31 36.99
N ALA A 173 8.10 -7.69 37.39
CA ALA A 173 7.71 -7.68 38.81
C ALA A 173 8.52 -8.69 39.65
N SER A 174 8.84 -9.87 39.11
CA SER A 174 9.66 -10.87 39.78
C SER A 174 11.16 -10.57 39.77
N ALA A 175 11.63 -9.63 38.95
CA ALA A 175 13.04 -9.21 38.91
C ALA A 175 13.34 -8.03 39.86
N GLN A 176 12.30 -7.46 40.47
CA GLN A 176 12.38 -6.33 41.41
C GLN A 176 12.04 -6.75 42.86
N ALA A 177 11.72 -8.02 43.09
CA ALA A 177 11.50 -8.66 44.39
C ALA A 177 12.66 -9.60 44.69
#